data_AF-A0A1G1FQK0-F1
#
_entry.id   AF-A0A1G1FQK0-F1
#
_cell.length_a   1.000
_cell.length_b   1.000
_cell.length_c   1.000
_cell.angle_alpha   90.00
_cell.angle_beta   90.00
_cell.angle_gamma   90.00
#
_symmetry.space_group_name_H-M   'P 1'
#
loop_
_entity.id
_entity.type
_entity.pdbx_description
1 polymer ?
#
loop_
_entity_poly.entity_id
_entity_poly.type
_entity_poly.pdbx_seq_one_letter_code
_entity_poly.pdbx_strand_id
1 'polypeptide(L)'
;MAFSLLMLHARSVQGRAGELLASSSRIARELQLTDLCLFTEARYTRHPAMGDVHAAFQDHPIALEHFPSGSLVPAPLPLVR
;
A
#
# COMPACT_ATOMS: atom_id res chain seq x y z
N MET A 1 -16.74 5.40 -24.21
CA MET A 1 -17.87 4.83 -23.45
C MET A 1 -17.41 3.83 -22.38
N ALA A 2 -16.66 2.78 -22.73
CA ALA A 2 -16.15 1.79 -21.76
C ALA A 2 -15.30 2.41 -20.62
N PHE A 3 -14.41 3.36 -20.96
CA PHE A 3 -13.58 4.03 -19.96
C PHE A 3 -14.42 4.83 -18.94
N SER A 4 -15.48 5.50 -19.40
CA SER A 4 -16.41 6.23 -18.54
C SER A 4 -17.14 5.30 -17.56
N LEU A 5 -17.55 4.10 -18.04
CA LEU A 5 -18.16 3.07 -17.20
C LEU A 5 -17.18 2.52 -16.17
N LEU A 6 -15.93 2.28 -16.57
CA LEU A 6 -14.87 1.85 -15.65
C LEU A 6 -14.60 2.90 -14.58
N MET A 7 -14.55 4.20 -14.93
CA MET A 7 -14.36 5.28 -13.96
C MET A 7 -15.54 5.40 -12.99
N LEU A 8 -16.78 5.26 -13.47
CA LEU A 8 -17.96 5.24 -12.61
C LEU A 8 -17.95 4.04 -11.66
N HIS A 9 -17.59 2.86 -12.16
CA HIS A 9 -17.44 1.66 -11.34
C HIS A 9 -16.35 1.84 -10.28
N ALA A 10 -15.17 2.33 -10.68
CA ALA A 10 -14.06 2.61 -9.76
C ALA A 10 -14.49 3.56 -8.65
N ARG A 11 -15.19 4.65 -8.96
CA ARG A 11 -15.73 5.57 -7.95
C ARG A 11 -16.71 4.90 -6.99
N SER A 12 -17.61 4.04 -7.49
CA SER A 12 -18.55 3.29 -6.66
C SER A 12 -17.85 2.30 -5.72
N VAL A 13 -16.86 1.57 -6.23
CA VAL A 13 -16.04 0.62 -5.45
C VAL A 13 -15.21 1.35 -4.41
N GLN A 14 -14.66 2.52 -4.74
CA GLN A 14 -13.81 3.30 -3.83
C GLN A 14 -14.53 3.71 -2.54
N GLY A 15 -15.84 4.04 -2.62
CA GLY A 15 -16.65 4.34 -1.43
C GLY A 15 -16.75 3.15 -0.47
N ARG A 16 -17.06 1.96 -1.01
CA ARG A 16 -17.18 0.72 -0.22
C ARG A 16 -15.83 0.27 0.36
N ALA A 17 -14.76 0.40 -0.42
CA ALA A 17 -13.39 0.12 0.03
C ALA A 17 -12.96 1.07 1.16
N GLY A 18 -13.38 2.34 1.13
CA GLY A 18 -13.09 3.32 2.18
C GLY A 18 -13.68 2.93 3.54
N GLU A 19 -14.90 2.40 3.58
CA GLU A 19 -15.55 1.96 4.83
C GLU A 19 -14.81 0.77 5.46
N LEU A 20 -14.46 -0.23 4.63
CA LEU A 20 -13.65 -1.38 5.06
C LEU A 20 -12.30 -0.91 5.61
N LEU A 21 -11.59 -0.06 4.87
CA LEU A 21 -10.29 0.46 5.29
C LEU A 21 -10.37 1.24 6.61
N ALA A 22 -11.41 2.06 6.79
CA ALA A 22 -11.64 2.79 8.04
C ALA A 22 -11.89 1.84 9.22
N SER A 23 -12.64 0.76 9.00
CA SER A 23 -12.90 -0.25 10.03
C SER A 23 -11.63 -1.02 10.41
N SER A 24 -10.83 -1.47 9.44
CA SER A 24 -9.56 -2.16 9.67
C SER A 24 -8.54 -1.25 10.35
N SER A 25 -8.48 0.03 9.95
CA SER A 25 -7.57 1.01 10.55
C SER A 25 -7.90 1.28 12.02
N ARG A 26 -9.19 1.24 12.40
CA ARG A 26 -9.62 1.35 13.80
C ARG A 26 -9.11 0.16 14.61
N ILE A 27 -9.32 -1.05 14.12
CA ILE A 27 -8.86 -2.28 14.79
C ILE A 27 -7.34 -2.28 14.94
N ALA A 28 -6.60 -1.91 13.87
CA ALA A 28 -5.15 -1.81 13.92
C ALA A 28 -4.67 -0.85 15.01
N ARG A 29 -5.34 0.31 15.15
CA ARG A 29 -5.05 1.28 16.20
C ARG A 29 -5.36 0.76 17.60
N GLU A 30 -6.53 0.14 17.78
CA GLU A 30 -6.94 -0.43 19.08
C GLU A 30 -6.01 -1.54 19.56
N LEU A 31 -5.51 -2.35 18.63
CA LEU A 31 -4.55 -3.43 18.88
C LEU A 31 -3.09 -2.96 18.89
N GLN A 32 -2.83 -1.66 18.71
CA GLN A 32 -1.49 -1.07 18.64
C GLN A 32 -0.58 -1.73 17.59
N LEU A 33 -1.16 -2.15 16.47
CA LEU A 33 -0.39 -2.64 15.32
C LEU A 33 0.28 -1.45 14.62
N THR A 34 1.48 -1.68 14.08
CA THR A 34 2.22 -0.65 13.34
C THR A 34 1.42 -0.14 12.14
N ASP A 35 0.88 -1.05 11.32
CA ASP A 35 0.08 -0.78 10.14
C ASP A 35 -0.72 -2.01 9.69
N LEU A 36 -1.55 -1.83 8.66
CA LEU A 36 -2.28 -2.93 8.00
C LEU A 36 -1.40 -3.56 6.92
N CYS A 37 -1.52 -4.89 6.77
CA CYS A 37 -0.93 -5.60 5.63
C CYS A 37 -1.70 -5.25 4.34
N LEU A 38 -1.19 -4.32 3.53
CA LEU A 38 -1.91 -3.81 2.34
C LEU A 38 -1.80 -4.74 1.12
N PHE A 39 -0.66 -5.40 0.96
CA PHE A 39 -0.36 -6.34 -0.11
C PHE A 39 0.27 -7.59 0.47
N THR A 40 0.17 -8.74 -0.18
CA THR A 40 0.79 -9.99 0.32
C THR A 40 2.03 -10.39 -0.47
N GLU A 41 2.21 -9.80 -1.66
CA GLU A 41 3.26 -10.10 -2.62
C GLU A 41 4.63 -9.56 -2.18
N ALA A 42 4.95 -8.29 -2.47
CA ALA A 42 6.25 -7.72 -2.11
C ALA A 42 6.37 -7.44 -0.60
N ARG A 43 7.54 -7.74 -0.06
CA ARG A 43 7.86 -7.59 1.37
C ARG A 43 7.82 -6.14 1.85
N TYR A 44 8.29 -5.19 1.04
CA TYR A 44 8.31 -3.76 1.38
C TYR A 44 6.94 -3.08 1.18
N THR A 45 5.98 -3.73 0.49
CA THR A 45 4.63 -3.20 0.28
C THR A 45 3.61 -3.74 1.28
N ARG A 46 3.92 -4.85 1.99
CA ARG A 46 3.10 -5.39 3.08
C ARG A 46 2.87 -4.38 4.19
N HIS A 47 3.96 -3.86 4.75
CA HIS A 47 3.97 -2.98 5.91
C HIS A 47 4.76 -1.71 5.59
N PRO A 48 4.15 -0.72 4.92
CA PRO A 48 4.85 0.48 4.47
C PRO A 48 5.55 1.25 5.60
N ALA A 49 5.03 1.19 6.83
CA ALA A 49 5.64 1.84 7.99
C ALA A 49 6.96 1.17 8.43
N MET A 50 7.17 -0.09 8.03
CA MET A 50 8.39 -0.87 8.29
C MET A 50 9.31 -0.94 7.06
N GLY A 51 9.08 -0.10 6.05
CA GLY A 51 9.92 0.00 4.86
C GLY A 51 11.34 0.48 5.20
N ASP A 52 12.34 -0.09 4.52
CA ASP A 52 13.74 0.28 4.68
C ASP A 52 14.06 1.52 3.82
N VAL A 53 14.63 2.57 4.43
CA VAL A 53 15.01 3.82 3.74
C VAL A 53 16.28 3.70 2.92
N HIS A 54 17.15 2.73 3.22
CA HIS A 54 18.39 2.47 2.50
C HIS A 54 18.21 1.44 1.38
N ALA A 55 17.27 0.52 1.56
CA ALA A 55 16.87 -0.46 0.56
C ALA A 55 15.34 -0.37 0.31
N ALA A 56 14.90 0.67 -0.41
CA ALA A 56 13.47 0.96 -0.62
C ALA A 56 12.65 -0.22 -1.18
N PHE A 57 13.22 -0.96 -2.14
CA PHE A 57 12.63 -2.18 -2.72
C PHE A 57 13.10 -3.45 -2.01
N GLN A 58 13.95 -3.29 -1.00
CA GLN A 58 14.46 -4.36 -0.18
C GLN A 58 15.30 -5.41 -0.93
N ASP A 59 15.70 -5.13 -2.17
CA ASP A 59 16.52 -5.98 -3.04
C ASP A 59 17.91 -5.40 -3.31
N HIS A 60 18.72 -6.16 -4.05
CA HIS A 60 20.06 -5.78 -4.47
C HIS A 60 20.03 -4.71 -5.59
N PRO A 61 21.11 -3.92 -5.77
CA PRO A 61 21.17 -2.92 -6.83
C PRO A 61 20.89 -3.52 -8.22
N ILE A 62 20.09 -2.80 -9.02
CA ILE A 62 19.71 -3.18 -10.40
C ILE A 62 18.74 -4.38 -10.47
N ALA A 63 18.24 -4.88 -9.33
CA ALA A 63 17.17 -5.87 -9.33
C ALA A 63 15.91 -5.34 -10.04
N LEU A 64 15.26 -6.23 -10.80
CA LEU A 64 13.98 -5.92 -11.44
C LEU A 64 12.84 -6.20 -10.46
N GLU A 65 11.88 -5.28 -10.40
CA GLU A 65 10.66 -5.48 -9.62
C GLU A 65 9.78 -6.54 -10.30
N HIS A 66 9.28 -7.50 -9.52
CA HIS A 66 8.45 -8.60 -9.98
C HIS A 66 6.98 -8.46 -9.54
N PHE A 67 6.72 -7.58 -8.58
CA PHE A 67 5.44 -7.45 -7.92
C PHE A 67 4.72 -6.15 -8.33
N PRO A 68 3.52 -6.24 -8.92
CA PRO A 68 2.72 -5.08 -9.27
C PRO A 68 2.50 -4.07 -8.13
N SER A 69 2.37 -4.53 -6.88
CA SER A 69 2.26 -3.64 -5.70
C SER A 69 3.38 -2.59 -5.61
N GLY A 70 4.56 -2.87 -6.16
CA GLY A 70 5.68 -1.94 -6.16
C GLY A 70 5.43 -0.64 -6.93
N SER A 71 4.48 -0.65 -7.88
CA SER A 71 4.06 0.58 -8.59
C SER A 71 3.06 1.42 -7.81
N LEU A 72 2.51 0.89 -6.71
CA LEU A 72 1.45 1.54 -5.91
C LEU A 72 1.96 2.10 -4.59
N VAL A 73 3.03 1.51 -4.03
CA VAL A 73 3.63 1.94 -2.77
C VAL A 73 4.88 2.77 -3.07
N PRO A 74 4.93 4.05 -2.67
CA PRO A 74 6.11 4.86 -2.87
C PRO A 74 7.25 4.38 -1.97
N ALA A 75 8.48 4.70 -2.37
CA ALA A 75 9.65 4.50 -1.51
C ALA A 75 9.45 5.21 -0.16
N PRO A 76 9.90 4.61 0.97
CA PRO A 76 9.82 5.24 2.29
C PRO A 76 10.51 6.61 2.28
N LEU A 77 9.82 7.64 2.74
CA LEU A 77 10.42 8.95 2.92
C LEU A 77 11.32 8.95 4.16
N PRO A 78 12.53 9.53 4.10
CA PRO A 78 13.32 9.76 5.29
C PRO A 78 12.51 10.60 6.30
N LEU A 79 12.61 10.28 7.58
CA LEU A 79 12.09 11.15 8.65
C LEU A 79 12.82 12.50 8.57
N VAL A 80 12.19 13.49 7.95
CA VAL A 80 12.63 14.88 8.02
C VAL A 80 12.29 15.35 9.43
N ARG A 81 13.33 15.60 10.23
CA ARG A 81 13.19 16.01 11.63
C ARG A 81 12.88 17.50 11.74
#